data_AF-R7TRQ3-F1
#
_entry.id   AF-R7TRQ3-F1
#
_cell.length_a   1.000
_cell.length_b   1.000
_cell.length_c   1.000
_cell.angle_alpha   90.00
_cell.angle_beta   90.00
_cell.angle_gamma   90.00
#
_symmetry.space_group_name_H-M   'P 1'
#
loop_
_entity.id
_entity.type
_entity.pdbx_description
1 polymer ?
#
loop_
_entity_poly.entity_id
_entity_poly.type
_entity_poly.pdbx_seq_one_letter_code
_entity_poly.pdbx_strand_id
1 'polypeptide(L)'
;MGESSTADVLKADNDFFKQMIGLVPTQFYAEDTSYSEDDEEEEVKLTDKQAAKRKKGQEIRIAKKVKMEESEETGASPGGEGKKSKKLKRKPAAKGIDELRHRLQSKIDGMRAQRKAKEMSQEDKQKLRKELSKDKKKQTTNARIKIKKPISEKKVKVNGESSAASTRPAFNKDGQLVFSRFDFSQTEDEIKKKKKKGDSGKNYKKMLETVTKQKEKLTKLKEVNPEGAKAVAEKAKWMAALQRSEGLKVRDDPEKLKKAIKRKEKKKEKSKKNWADRKEGIDKKLKDRLDKRDANIDKRKQSNKDNKIKKLTKRGRIVPGF
;
A
#
# COMPACT_ATOMS: atom_id res chain seq x y z
N MET A 1 48.14 5.24 -23.67
CA MET A 1 47.14 6.03 -22.93
C MET A 1 46.40 5.06 -22.02
N GLY A 2 46.74 5.04 -20.73
CA GLY A 2 46.40 3.94 -19.82
C GLY A 2 44.92 3.88 -19.47
N GLU A 3 44.33 2.70 -19.64
CA GLU A 3 43.02 2.35 -19.09
C GLU A 3 43.17 2.26 -17.57
N SER A 4 42.71 3.28 -16.84
CA SER A 4 42.62 3.18 -15.38
C SER A 4 41.63 2.07 -15.04
N SER A 5 42.08 1.11 -14.22
CA SER A 5 41.24 -0.02 -13.82
C SER A 5 40.02 0.52 -13.08
N THR A 6 38.87 -0.14 -13.24
CA THR A 6 37.65 0.22 -12.47
C THR A 6 37.90 0.20 -10.96
N ALA A 7 38.89 -0.57 -10.49
CA ALA A 7 39.35 -0.57 -9.11
C ALA A 7 40.00 0.76 -8.70
N ASP A 8 40.74 1.40 -9.60
CA ASP A 8 41.42 2.68 -9.35
C ASP A 8 40.41 3.81 -9.26
N VAL A 9 39.36 3.78 -10.10
CA VAL A 9 38.25 4.75 -10.04
C VAL A 9 37.48 4.62 -8.72
N LEU A 10 37.16 3.40 -8.30
CA LEU A 10 36.48 3.17 -7.02
C LEU A 10 37.35 3.57 -5.82
N LYS A 11 38.67 3.40 -5.93
CA LYS A 11 39.61 3.83 -4.89
C LYS A 11 39.67 5.36 -4.81
N ALA A 12 39.75 6.05 -5.95
CA ALA A 12 39.70 7.49 -6.02
C ALA A 12 38.39 8.07 -5.46
N ASP A 13 37.25 7.45 -5.78
CA ASP A 13 35.93 7.86 -5.26
C ASP A 13 35.83 7.68 -3.74
N ASN A 14 36.40 6.58 -3.21
CA ASN A 14 36.42 6.31 -1.77
C ASN A 14 37.33 7.31 -1.04
N ASP A 15 38.50 7.62 -1.59
CA ASP A 15 39.43 8.58 -1.02
C ASP A 15 38.86 10.01 -1.07
N PHE A 16 38.19 10.39 -2.17
CA PHE A 16 37.45 11.65 -2.27
C PHE A 16 36.35 11.77 -1.20
N PHE A 17 35.59 10.69 -0.98
CA PHE A 17 34.53 10.67 0.02
C PHE A 17 35.07 10.80 1.45
N LYS A 18 36.19 10.13 1.77
CA LYS A 18 36.88 10.27 3.07
C LYS A 18 37.37 11.69 3.29
N GLN A 19 37.93 12.32 2.26
CA GLN A 19 38.35 13.72 2.33
C GLN A 19 37.15 14.63 2.62
N MET A 20 36.02 14.43 1.95
CA MET A 20 34.79 15.20 2.18
C MET A 20 34.22 15.05 3.59
N ILE A 21 34.30 13.85 4.20
CA ILE A 21 33.88 13.63 5.59
C ILE A 21 34.82 14.38 6.56
N GLY A 22 36.13 14.40 6.27
CA GLY A 22 37.12 15.11 7.08
C GLY A 22 37.00 16.64 7.05
N LEU A 23 36.38 17.22 6.02
CA LEU A 23 36.09 18.66 5.96
C LEU A 23 34.94 19.09 6.87
N VAL A 24 34.09 18.15 7.28
CA VAL A 24 33.02 18.44 8.25
C VAL A 24 33.60 18.22 9.65
N PRO A 25 33.52 19.19 10.56
CA PRO A 25 33.95 18.98 11.94
C PRO A 25 33.12 17.87 12.58
N THR A 26 33.80 16.94 13.26
CA THR A 26 33.20 15.77 13.93
C THR A 26 32.07 16.14 14.90
N GLN A 27 32.08 17.35 15.44
CA GLN A 27 31.03 17.89 16.31
C GLN A 27 29.63 17.97 15.65
N PHE A 28 29.53 17.94 14.32
CA PHE A 28 28.25 18.03 13.62
C PHE A 28 27.64 16.69 13.20
N TYR A 29 28.37 15.57 13.30
CA TYR A 29 27.85 14.25 12.90
C TYR A 29 28.21 13.08 13.83
N ALA A 30 29.22 13.23 14.69
CA ALA A 30 29.48 12.28 15.76
C ALA A 30 28.71 12.74 17.01
N GLU A 31 27.42 12.40 17.09
CA GLU A 31 26.81 12.20 18.41
C GLU A 31 27.47 10.94 18.99
N ASP A 32 28.02 11.04 20.21
CA ASP A 32 28.73 9.98 20.95
C ASP A 32 28.10 8.59 20.77
N THR A 33 28.66 7.80 19.86
CA THR A 33 28.49 6.35 19.84
C THR A 33 29.87 5.74 19.79
N SER A 34 30.49 5.60 20.96
CA SER A 34 31.58 4.65 21.15
C SER A 34 31.06 3.26 20.79
N TYR A 35 31.51 2.76 19.65
CA TYR A 35 31.20 1.44 19.13
C TYR A 35 31.86 0.40 20.05
N SER A 36 31.06 -0.28 20.85
CA SER A 36 31.50 -1.36 21.72
C SER A 36 31.65 -2.66 20.93
N GLU A 37 32.75 -3.37 21.14
CA GLU A 37 33.08 -4.69 20.55
C GLU A 37 31.98 -5.77 20.75
N ASP A 38 30.99 -5.50 21.63
CA ASP A 38 29.79 -6.33 21.82
C ASP A 38 28.84 -6.36 20.60
N ASP A 39 28.86 -5.36 19.71
CA ASP A 39 27.96 -5.28 18.54
C ASP A 39 28.33 -6.29 17.43
N GLU A 40 29.61 -6.64 17.28
CA GLU A 40 30.05 -7.67 16.31
C GLU A 40 29.52 -9.07 16.69
N GLU A 41 29.46 -9.39 17.99
CA GLU A 41 28.95 -10.68 18.46
C GLU A 41 27.44 -10.87 18.19
N GLU A 42 26.64 -9.80 18.26
CA GLU A 42 25.22 -9.83 17.91
C GLU A 42 25.03 -10.05 16.39
N GLU A 43 25.86 -9.40 15.57
CA GLU A 43 25.75 -9.50 14.11
C GLU A 43 26.10 -10.91 13.62
N VAL A 44 27.15 -11.55 14.16
CA VAL A 44 27.50 -12.94 13.84
C VAL A 44 26.36 -13.91 14.24
N LYS A 45 25.79 -13.77 15.45
CA LYS A 45 24.65 -14.60 15.92
C LYS A 45 23.38 -14.39 15.07
N LEU A 46 23.20 -13.21 14.48
CA LEU A 46 22.10 -12.92 13.55
C LEU A 46 22.30 -13.59 12.19
N THR A 47 23.53 -13.67 11.68
CA THR A 47 23.84 -14.34 10.40
C THR A 47 23.66 -15.86 10.49
N ASP A 48 24.08 -16.50 11.58
CA ASP A 48 23.92 -17.94 11.80
C ASP A 48 22.44 -18.36 11.93
N LYS A 49 21.63 -17.55 12.62
CA LYS A 49 20.17 -17.76 12.70
C LYS A 49 19.49 -17.60 11.34
N GLN A 50 20.01 -16.76 10.45
CA GLN A 50 19.50 -16.62 9.09
C GLN A 50 19.90 -17.81 8.22
N ALA A 51 21.12 -18.34 8.36
CA ALA A 51 21.59 -19.55 7.67
C ALA A 51 20.77 -20.79 8.08
N ALA A 52 20.50 -20.97 9.38
CA ALA A 52 19.67 -22.09 9.89
C ALA A 52 18.23 -22.05 9.36
N LYS A 53 17.63 -20.86 9.20
CA LYS A 53 16.29 -20.70 8.60
C LYS A 53 16.27 -21.06 7.11
N ARG A 54 17.38 -20.83 6.38
CA ARG A 54 17.50 -21.19 4.95
C ARG A 54 17.60 -22.71 4.77
N LYS A 55 18.38 -23.41 5.62
CA LYS A 55 18.46 -24.89 5.61
C LYS A 55 17.10 -25.55 5.90
N LYS A 56 16.37 -25.09 6.93
CA LYS A 56 15.02 -25.59 7.26
C LYS A 56 14.00 -25.32 6.13
N GLY A 57 14.17 -24.24 5.38
CA GLY A 57 13.34 -23.92 4.21
C GLY A 57 13.61 -24.82 2.99
N GLN A 58 14.83 -25.33 2.83
CA GLN A 58 15.18 -26.29 1.79
C GLN A 58 14.66 -27.70 2.10
N GLU A 59 14.78 -28.18 3.35
CA GLU A 59 14.20 -29.47 3.76
C GLU A 59 12.69 -29.54 3.54
N ILE A 60 11.95 -28.47 3.87
CA ILE A 60 10.50 -28.40 3.65
C ILE A 60 10.15 -28.42 2.16
N ARG A 61 11.00 -27.88 1.29
CA ARG A 61 10.81 -27.92 -0.16
C ARG A 61 11.08 -29.31 -0.74
N ILE A 62 12.10 -30.00 -0.24
CA ILE A 62 12.42 -31.38 -0.64
C ILE A 62 11.28 -32.32 -0.21
N ALA A 63 10.82 -32.23 1.05
CA ALA A 63 9.69 -33.02 1.54
C ALA A 63 8.38 -32.76 0.76
N LYS A 64 8.18 -31.54 0.26
CA LYS A 64 7.02 -31.19 -0.57
C LYS A 64 7.13 -31.70 -2.01
N LYS A 65 8.35 -31.87 -2.54
CA LYS A 65 8.58 -32.43 -3.87
C LYS A 65 8.37 -33.95 -3.87
N VAL A 66 8.89 -34.65 -2.86
CA VAL A 66 8.65 -36.09 -2.66
C VAL A 66 7.15 -36.40 -2.54
N LYS A 67 6.39 -35.55 -1.84
CA LYS A 67 4.93 -35.72 -1.70
C LYS A 67 4.10 -35.40 -2.95
N MET A 68 4.66 -34.71 -3.96
CA MET A 68 3.98 -34.52 -5.24
C MET A 68 4.29 -35.65 -6.22
N GLU A 69 5.51 -36.20 -6.20
CA GLU A 69 5.89 -37.31 -7.08
C GLU A 69 5.18 -38.64 -6.71
N GLU A 70 4.78 -38.84 -5.45
CA GLU A 70 3.98 -40.00 -5.02
C GLU A 70 2.49 -39.93 -5.48
N SER A 71 2.04 -38.79 -6.02
CA SER A 71 0.62 -38.58 -6.39
C SER A 71 0.33 -38.59 -7.89
N GLU A 72 1.33 -38.83 -8.74
CA GLU A 72 1.17 -38.84 -10.21
C GLU A 72 1.02 -40.24 -10.83
N GLU A 73 1.04 -41.31 -10.04
CA GLU A 73 0.82 -42.68 -10.53
C GLU A 73 -0.59 -43.16 -10.18
N THR A 74 -1.60 -42.69 -10.94
CA THR A 74 -2.86 -43.42 -11.24
C THR A 74 -3.85 -42.51 -12.00
N GLY A 75 -4.20 -42.92 -13.22
CA GLY A 75 -5.52 -42.62 -13.80
C GLY A 75 -5.54 -41.75 -15.06
N ALA A 76 -5.10 -42.32 -16.18
CA ALA A 76 -5.42 -41.86 -17.52
C ALA A 76 -6.91 -42.10 -17.90
N SER A 77 -7.41 -41.24 -18.79
CA SER A 77 -8.76 -41.08 -19.37
C SER A 77 -9.26 -42.32 -20.16
N PRO A 78 -10.55 -42.43 -20.57
CA PRO A 78 -11.00 -41.73 -21.80
C PRO A 78 -12.47 -41.22 -21.83
N GLY A 79 -12.65 -40.03 -22.44
CA GLY A 79 -13.62 -39.73 -23.52
C GLY A 79 -15.15 -39.77 -23.29
N GLY A 80 -15.85 -38.73 -23.78
CA GLY A 80 -17.23 -38.89 -24.28
C GLY A 80 -18.26 -37.79 -23.98
N GLU A 81 -18.52 -36.96 -24.99
CA GLU A 81 -19.81 -36.35 -25.36
C GLU A 81 -20.39 -35.13 -24.62
N GLY A 82 -20.57 -34.07 -25.42
CA GLY A 82 -21.30 -32.88 -25.06
C GLY A 82 -22.80 -33.11 -24.86
N LYS A 83 -23.35 -32.51 -23.80
CA LYS A 83 -24.80 -32.36 -23.62
C LYS A 83 -25.16 -30.92 -23.29
N LYS A 84 -25.76 -30.30 -24.30
CA LYS A 84 -26.76 -29.23 -24.34
C LYS A 84 -27.09 -28.56 -23.00
N SER A 85 -26.95 -27.23 -23.01
CA SER A 85 -27.41 -26.28 -21.99
C SER A 85 -28.90 -26.48 -21.65
N LYS A 86 -29.20 -27.22 -20.58
CA LYS A 86 -30.53 -27.22 -19.97
C LYS A 86 -30.78 -25.84 -19.36
N LYS A 87 -31.65 -25.04 -20.00
CA LYS A 87 -32.27 -23.84 -19.42
C LYS A 87 -32.77 -24.18 -18.01
N LEU A 88 -32.12 -23.60 -16.99
CA LEU A 88 -32.56 -23.70 -15.60
C LEU A 88 -33.92 -22.99 -15.48
N LYS A 89 -35.02 -23.75 -15.48
CA LYS A 89 -36.34 -23.23 -15.10
C LYS A 89 -36.21 -22.58 -13.72
N ARG A 90 -36.49 -21.28 -13.64
CA ARG A 90 -36.48 -20.52 -12.38
C ARG A 90 -37.56 -21.12 -11.49
N LYS A 91 -37.15 -21.84 -10.45
CA LYS A 91 -38.07 -22.35 -9.42
C LYS A 91 -38.76 -21.17 -8.72
N PRO A 92 -40.04 -21.29 -8.34
CA PRO A 92 -40.82 -20.20 -7.73
C PRO A 92 -40.13 -19.64 -6.48
N ALA A 93 -40.41 -18.37 -6.17
CA ALA A 93 -39.93 -17.70 -4.97
C ALA A 93 -40.43 -18.43 -3.72
N ALA A 94 -39.57 -18.57 -2.71
CA ALA A 94 -39.94 -19.19 -1.44
C ALA A 94 -40.99 -18.33 -0.72
N LYS A 95 -42.01 -18.96 -0.13
CA LYS A 95 -43.12 -18.29 0.55
C LYS A 95 -42.76 -17.87 1.99
N GLY A 96 -41.63 -18.36 2.53
CA GLY A 96 -41.15 -18.02 3.87
C GLY A 96 -39.66 -18.34 4.11
N ILE A 97 -39.12 -17.87 5.24
CA ILE A 97 -37.71 -18.05 5.62
C ILE A 97 -37.37 -19.53 5.85
N ASP A 98 -38.29 -20.29 6.45
CA ASP A 98 -38.07 -21.71 6.74
C ASP A 98 -38.07 -22.56 5.48
N GLU A 99 -38.94 -22.26 4.52
CA GLU A 99 -38.95 -22.91 3.20
C GLU A 99 -37.63 -22.61 2.44
N LEU A 100 -37.10 -21.39 2.56
CA LEU A 100 -35.82 -21.02 1.97
C LEU A 100 -34.66 -21.79 2.61
N ARG A 101 -34.65 -21.92 3.94
CA ARG A 101 -33.64 -22.70 4.68
C ARG A 101 -33.69 -24.18 4.29
N HIS A 102 -34.88 -24.77 4.26
CA HIS A 102 -35.06 -26.17 3.87
C HIS A 102 -34.62 -26.42 2.42
N ARG A 103 -34.97 -25.52 1.50
CA ARG A 103 -34.57 -25.60 0.09
C ARG A 103 -33.07 -25.43 -0.11
N LEU A 104 -32.42 -24.57 0.68
CA LEU A 104 -30.97 -24.41 0.69
C LEU A 104 -30.30 -25.69 1.19
N GLN A 105 -30.79 -26.25 2.30
CA GLN A 105 -30.25 -27.48 2.89
C GLN A 105 -30.35 -28.65 1.91
N SER A 106 -31.53 -28.87 1.33
CA SER A 106 -31.76 -29.90 0.31
C SER A 106 -30.83 -29.76 -0.90
N LYS A 107 -30.58 -28.51 -1.34
CA LYS A 107 -29.65 -28.25 -2.46
C LYS A 107 -28.20 -28.55 -2.08
N ILE A 108 -27.80 -28.21 -0.85
CA ILE A 108 -26.46 -28.50 -0.33
C ILE A 108 -26.25 -30.02 -0.25
N ASP A 109 -27.22 -30.77 0.26
CA ASP A 109 -27.11 -32.22 0.44
C ASP A 109 -27.11 -32.95 -0.91
N GLY A 110 -27.92 -32.51 -1.89
CA GLY A 110 -27.82 -33.01 -3.26
C GLY A 110 -26.44 -32.78 -3.90
N MET A 111 -25.82 -31.61 -3.66
CA MET A 111 -24.46 -31.33 -4.12
C MET A 111 -23.38 -32.11 -3.34
N ARG A 112 -23.66 -32.57 -2.11
CA ARG A 112 -22.74 -33.43 -1.34
C ARG A 112 -22.81 -34.87 -1.83
N ALA A 113 -24.01 -35.37 -2.07
CA ALA A 113 -24.25 -36.69 -2.64
C ALA A 113 -23.61 -36.84 -4.03
N GLN A 114 -23.77 -35.84 -4.91
CA GLN A 114 -23.09 -35.82 -6.22
C GLN A 114 -21.56 -35.86 -6.13
N ARG A 115 -20.98 -35.35 -5.05
CA ARG A 115 -19.53 -35.32 -4.83
C ARG A 115 -19.02 -36.52 -4.01
N LYS A 116 -19.88 -37.49 -3.68
CA LYS A 116 -19.58 -38.61 -2.78
C LYS A 116 -18.85 -38.17 -1.51
N ALA A 117 -19.17 -36.96 -1.01
CA ALA A 117 -18.48 -36.40 0.14
C ALA A 117 -18.96 -37.12 1.41
N LYS A 118 -18.04 -37.83 2.08
CA LYS A 118 -18.32 -38.51 3.34
C LYS A 118 -18.90 -37.51 4.35
N GLU A 119 -19.97 -37.88 5.04
CA GLU A 119 -20.56 -37.03 6.08
C GLU A 119 -19.54 -36.86 7.20
N MET A 120 -18.85 -35.72 7.20
CA MET A 120 -17.94 -35.39 8.30
C MET A 120 -18.77 -35.08 9.55
N SER A 121 -18.36 -35.67 10.68
CA SER A 121 -18.93 -35.39 11.99
C SER A 121 -18.89 -33.87 12.26
N GLN A 122 -19.81 -33.37 13.09
CA GLN A 122 -19.81 -31.95 13.46
C GLN A 122 -18.47 -31.54 14.10
N GLU A 123 -17.81 -32.46 14.79
CA GLU A 123 -16.48 -32.24 15.39
C GLU A 123 -15.40 -32.04 14.32
N ASP A 124 -15.43 -32.82 13.25
CA ASP A 124 -14.46 -32.71 12.15
C ASP A 124 -14.68 -31.41 11.35
N LYS A 125 -15.94 -31.00 11.18
CA LYS A 125 -16.30 -29.69 10.59
C LYS A 125 -15.78 -28.54 11.45
N GLN A 126 -15.84 -28.66 12.78
CA GLN A 126 -15.29 -27.66 13.71
C GLN A 126 -13.76 -27.63 13.70
N LYS A 127 -13.10 -28.80 13.66
CA LYS A 127 -11.64 -28.93 13.55
C LYS A 127 -11.13 -28.29 12.25
N LEU A 128 -11.76 -28.60 11.11
CA LEU A 128 -11.42 -28.02 9.81
C LEU A 128 -11.61 -26.49 9.78
N ARG A 129 -12.68 -25.98 10.41
CA ARG A 129 -12.88 -24.52 10.56
C ARG A 129 -11.79 -23.87 11.40
N LYS A 130 -11.39 -24.48 12.52
CA LYS A 130 -10.30 -23.99 13.38
C LYS A 130 -8.99 -23.97 12.60
N GLU A 131 -8.71 -25.00 11.81
CA GLU A 131 -7.50 -25.10 10.99
C GLU A 131 -7.45 -24.05 9.88
N LEU A 132 -8.53 -23.92 9.09
CA LEU A 132 -8.68 -22.86 8.08
C LEU A 132 -8.54 -21.45 8.66
N SER A 133 -9.00 -21.23 9.90
CA SER A 133 -8.84 -19.94 10.58
C SER A 133 -7.38 -19.66 10.97
N LYS A 134 -6.64 -20.70 11.38
CA LYS A 134 -5.21 -20.60 11.72
C LYS A 134 -4.38 -20.32 10.47
N ASP A 135 -4.69 -20.97 9.36
CA ASP A 135 -3.98 -20.76 8.09
C ASP A 135 -4.24 -19.38 7.48
N LYS A 136 -5.46 -18.86 7.55
CA LYS A 136 -5.75 -17.47 7.16
C LYS A 136 -4.99 -16.45 8.00
N LYS A 137 -4.83 -16.70 9.31
CA LYS A 137 -4.01 -15.84 10.18
C LYS A 137 -2.53 -15.90 9.78
N LYS A 138 -1.98 -17.09 9.51
CA LYS A 138 -0.59 -17.25 9.06
C LYS A 138 -0.32 -16.62 7.68
N GLN A 139 -1.28 -16.68 6.75
CA GLN A 139 -1.14 -16.05 5.44
C GLN A 139 -1.17 -14.51 5.52
N THR A 140 -2.02 -13.93 6.38
CA THR A 140 -2.05 -12.46 6.55
C THR A 140 -0.82 -11.92 7.28
N THR A 141 -0.23 -12.67 8.22
CA THR A 141 1.05 -12.30 8.85
C THR A 141 2.20 -12.37 7.86
N ASN A 142 2.27 -13.42 7.03
CA ASN A 142 3.34 -13.57 6.04
C ASN A 142 3.22 -12.57 4.87
N ALA A 143 2.00 -12.19 4.47
CA ALA A 143 1.78 -11.12 3.50
C ALA A 143 2.20 -9.74 4.04
N ARG A 144 2.03 -9.50 5.35
CA ARG A 144 2.49 -8.27 6.02
C ARG A 144 4.01 -8.14 6.08
N ILE A 145 4.74 -9.25 6.11
CA ILE A 145 6.21 -9.27 6.11
C ILE A 145 6.76 -9.01 4.71
N LYS A 146 6.09 -9.52 3.66
CA LYS A 146 6.51 -9.30 2.25
C LYS A 146 6.31 -7.87 1.74
N ILE A 147 5.43 -7.08 2.35
CA ILE A 147 5.19 -5.66 1.99
C ILE A 147 6.22 -4.72 2.65
N LYS A 148 7.04 -5.22 3.59
CA LYS A 148 8.07 -4.44 4.31
C LYS A 148 9.49 -4.63 3.74
N LYS A 149 9.64 -4.73 2.42
CA LYS A 149 10.95 -4.51 1.76
C LYS A 149 10.98 -3.05 1.25
N PRO A 150 11.98 -2.22 1.62
CA PRO A 150 11.95 -0.79 1.35
C PRO A 150 12.22 -0.50 -0.13
N ILE A 151 11.32 0.24 -0.76
CA ILE A 151 11.58 0.97 -2.01
C ILE A 151 12.36 2.21 -1.60
N SER A 152 13.59 2.30 -2.10
CA SER A 152 14.50 3.40 -1.82
C SER A 152 13.94 4.72 -2.38
N GLU A 153 14.36 5.77 -1.69
CA GLU A 153 13.88 7.13 -1.78
C GLU A 153 14.34 7.81 -3.08
N LYS A 154 13.47 8.63 -3.68
CA LYS A 154 13.87 9.79 -4.48
C LYS A 154 13.05 11.00 -4.04
N LYS A 155 13.65 11.81 -3.16
CA LYS A 155 13.26 13.20 -2.94
C LYS A 155 13.73 14.02 -4.14
N VAL A 156 12.83 14.82 -4.73
CA VAL A 156 13.21 15.91 -5.62
C VAL A 156 12.71 17.20 -4.99
N LYS A 157 13.67 18.09 -4.68
CA LYS A 157 13.49 19.46 -4.22
C LYS A 157 12.72 20.26 -5.28
N VAL A 158 11.74 21.04 -4.85
CA VAL A 158 11.12 22.09 -5.64
C VAL A 158 11.77 23.41 -5.21
N ASN A 159 12.43 24.09 -6.14
CA ASN A 159 12.75 25.52 -6.10
C ASN A 159 13.01 25.98 -7.54
N GLY A 160 12.57 27.19 -7.88
CA GLY A 160 13.03 27.92 -9.07
C GLY A 160 11.90 28.45 -9.94
N GLU A 161 11.70 29.76 -9.88
CA GLU A 161 10.76 30.57 -10.63
C GLU A 161 10.73 30.32 -12.15
N SER A 162 9.52 30.45 -12.71
CA SER A 162 9.31 30.67 -14.13
C SER A 162 9.56 32.14 -14.49
N SER A 163 10.68 32.45 -15.16
CA SER A 163 10.83 33.71 -15.89
C SER A 163 10.56 33.50 -17.38
N ALA A 164 9.94 34.52 -17.96
CA ALA A 164 9.51 34.58 -19.34
C ALA A 164 10.66 34.92 -20.30
N ALA A 165 10.51 34.42 -21.53
CA ALA A 165 11.01 34.94 -22.82
C ALA A 165 12.49 35.36 -22.97
N SER A 166 13.22 34.67 -23.85
CA SER A 166 14.17 35.34 -24.75
C SER A 166 14.46 34.51 -26.00
N THR A 167 14.08 35.05 -27.15
CA THR A 167 14.43 34.58 -28.50
C THR A 167 15.87 35.01 -28.85
N ARG A 168 16.87 34.47 -28.15
CA ARG A 168 18.28 34.59 -28.54
C ARG A 168 18.73 33.27 -29.16
N PRO A 169 19.49 33.29 -30.27
CA PRO A 169 20.04 32.06 -30.82
C PRO A 169 21.03 31.44 -29.83
N ALA A 170 20.88 30.15 -29.55
CA ALA A 170 21.74 29.42 -28.64
C ALA A 170 23.00 28.96 -29.38
N PHE A 171 24.16 29.29 -28.84
CA PHE A 171 25.47 28.87 -29.34
C PHE A 171 26.02 27.73 -28.47
N ASN A 172 26.60 26.70 -29.10
CA ASN A 172 27.32 25.64 -28.40
C ASN A 172 28.64 26.17 -27.79
N LYS A 173 29.30 25.37 -26.95
CA LYS A 173 30.61 25.70 -26.33
C LYS A 173 31.69 26.07 -27.37
N ASP A 174 31.53 25.60 -28.60
CA ASP A 174 32.43 25.85 -29.74
C ASP A 174 32.01 27.05 -30.60
N GLY A 175 31.04 27.86 -30.17
CA GLY A 175 30.69 29.08 -30.88
C GLY A 175 30.05 28.86 -32.26
N GLN A 176 29.30 27.75 -32.44
CA GLN A 176 28.42 27.53 -33.60
C GLN A 176 26.93 27.76 -33.28
N LEU A 177 26.21 28.43 -34.20
CA LEU A 177 24.80 28.82 -34.08
C LEU A 177 23.92 27.58 -34.25
N VAL A 178 23.35 27.06 -33.15
CA VAL A 178 22.47 25.90 -33.21
C VAL A 178 21.02 26.36 -33.24
N PHE A 179 20.37 26.17 -34.38
CA PHE A 179 18.91 26.23 -34.44
C PHE A 179 18.38 25.11 -33.55
N SER A 180 17.67 25.49 -32.48
CA SER A 180 16.92 24.56 -31.62
C SER A 180 16.28 23.49 -32.48
N ARG A 181 16.81 22.27 -32.40
CA ARG A 181 16.25 21.12 -33.10
C ARG A 181 14.91 20.88 -32.44
N PHE A 182 13.84 21.38 -33.05
CA PHE A 182 12.50 20.98 -32.64
C PHE A 182 12.54 19.44 -32.59
N ASP A 183 12.07 18.89 -31.48
CA ASP A 183 12.05 17.46 -31.29
C ASP A 183 10.64 16.96 -31.64
N PHE A 184 10.44 16.38 -32.84
CA PHE A 184 9.19 15.69 -33.18
C PHE A 184 9.06 14.35 -32.44
N SER A 185 10.00 14.00 -31.54
CA SER A 185 9.89 12.78 -30.71
C SER A 185 8.77 12.85 -29.67
N GLN A 186 8.05 13.98 -29.52
CA GLN A 186 6.74 13.98 -28.87
C GLN A 186 5.75 13.19 -29.72
N THR A 187 5.86 11.86 -29.64
CA THR A 187 4.85 10.91 -30.07
C THR A 187 3.49 11.38 -29.56
N GLU A 188 2.42 11.18 -30.33
CA GLU A 188 1.07 11.56 -29.92
C GLU A 188 0.72 11.07 -28.50
N ASP A 189 1.35 9.98 -28.06
CA ASP A 189 1.23 9.43 -26.73
C ASP A 189 1.76 10.34 -25.62
N GLU A 190 2.79 11.15 -25.85
CA GLU A 190 3.27 12.12 -24.87
C GLU A 190 2.33 13.32 -24.73
N ILE A 191 1.76 13.78 -25.83
CA ILE A 191 0.74 14.84 -25.85
C ILE A 191 -0.55 14.32 -25.17
N LYS A 192 -0.95 13.06 -25.45
CA LYS A 192 -2.06 12.36 -24.77
C LYS A 192 -1.75 12.17 -23.28
N LYS A 193 -0.52 11.86 -22.88
CA LYS A 193 -0.10 11.71 -21.47
C LYS A 193 -0.10 13.06 -20.73
N LYS A 194 0.33 14.15 -21.35
CA LYS A 194 0.24 15.50 -20.77
C LYS A 194 -1.21 15.96 -20.60
N LYS A 195 -2.09 15.70 -21.59
CA LYS A 195 -3.55 15.91 -21.45
C LYS A 195 -4.17 15.07 -20.32
N LYS A 196 -3.73 13.81 -20.14
CA LYS A 196 -4.18 12.93 -19.04
C LYS A 196 -3.69 13.35 -17.64
N LYS A 197 -2.56 14.06 -17.52
CA LYS A 197 -2.02 14.50 -16.23
C LYS A 197 -2.56 15.86 -15.78
N GLY A 198 -2.87 16.79 -16.69
CA GLY A 198 -3.45 18.11 -16.37
C GLY A 198 -4.95 18.07 -16.03
N ASP A 199 -5.68 17.14 -16.65
CA ASP A 199 -7.08 16.87 -16.34
C ASP A 199 -7.21 15.41 -15.90
N SER A 200 -6.79 15.10 -14.66
CA SER A 200 -7.35 13.92 -14.02
C SER A 200 -8.86 14.16 -14.03
N GLY A 201 -9.62 13.41 -14.85
CA GLY A 201 -11.05 13.64 -15.18
C GLY A 201 -12.03 13.47 -14.00
N LYS A 202 -11.60 13.89 -12.82
CA LYS A 202 -12.22 13.84 -11.50
C LYS A 202 -11.94 15.14 -10.72
N ASN A 203 -11.53 16.23 -11.37
CA ASN A 203 -11.38 17.56 -10.76
C ASN A 203 -12.77 18.18 -10.54
N TYR A 204 -13.55 17.61 -9.61
CA TYR A 204 -14.96 17.96 -9.40
C TYR A 204 -15.21 19.45 -9.06
N LYS A 205 -14.21 20.16 -8.51
CA LYS A 205 -14.30 21.61 -8.27
C LYS A 205 -14.31 22.40 -9.58
N LYS A 206 -13.30 22.18 -10.44
CA LYS A 206 -13.23 22.77 -11.78
C LYS A 206 -14.46 22.42 -12.63
N MET A 207 -14.91 21.17 -12.57
CA MET A 207 -16.12 20.73 -13.28
C MET A 207 -17.38 21.43 -12.76
N LEU A 208 -17.46 21.70 -11.46
CA LEU A 208 -18.57 22.45 -10.89
C LEU A 208 -18.54 23.90 -11.39
N GLU A 209 -17.38 24.54 -11.39
CA GLU A 209 -17.19 25.90 -11.92
C GLU A 209 -17.52 26.01 -13.41
N THR A 210 -17.17 25.01 -14.22
CA THR A 210 -17.53 25.01 -15.64
C THR A 210 -19.04 24.89 -15.84
N VAL A 211 -19.69 24.01 -15.07
CA VAL A 211 -21.16 23.83 -15.12
C VAL A 211 -21.88 25.08 -14.64
N THR A 212 -21.42 25.74 -13.57
CA THR A 212 -22.04 26.99 -13.10
C THR A 212 -21.88 28.10 -14.12
N LYS A 213 -20.67 28.29 -14.67
CA LYS A 213 -20.42 29.28 -15.74
C LYS A 213 -21.29 29.02 -16.98
N GLN A 214 -21.48 27.76 -17.37
CA GLN A 214 -22.38 27.43 -18.48
C GLN A 214 -23.84 27.78 -18.18
N LYS A 215 -24.30 27.50 -16.95
CA LYS A 215 -25.66 27.88 -16.52
C LYS A 215 -25.84 29.40 -16.50
N GLU A 216 -24.88 30.14 -15.94
CA GLU A 216 -24.90 31.60 -15.90
C GLU A 216 -24.91 32.22 -17.30
N LYS A 217 -24.14 31.66 -18.24
CA LYS A 217 -24.17 32.09 -19.65
C LYS A 217 -25.55 31.84 -20.28
N LEU A 218 -26.16 30.68 -20.00
CA LEU A 218 -27.50 30.37 -20.50
C LEU A 218 -28.58 31.24 -19.87
N THR A 219 -28.48 31.62 -18.59
CA THR A 219 -29.45 32.53 -17.96
C THR A 219 -29.33 33.94 -18.54
N LYS A 220 -28.12 34.47 -18.67
CA LYS A 220 -27.87 35.76 -19.34
C LYS A 220 -28.37 35.78 -20.78
N LEU A 221 -28.17 34.69 -21.52
CA LEU A 221 -28.66 34.60 -22.90
C LEU A 221 -30.19 34.53 -22.96
N LYS A 222 -30.85 33.91 -21.99
CA LYS A 222 -32.33 33.89 -21.93
C LYS A 222 -32.94 35.27 -21.70
N GLU A 223 -32.26 36.12 -20.92
CA GLU A 223 -32.69 37.50 -20.64
C GLU A 223 -32.61 38.36 -21.91
N VAL A 224 -31.59 38.16 -22.76
CA VAL A 224 -31.39 38.94 -23.99
C VAL A 224 -32.14 38.35 -25.19
N ASN A 225 -32.08 37.03 -25.39
CA ASN A 225 -32.73 36.32 -26.50
C ASN A 225 -33.22 34.92 -26.07
N PRO A 226 -34.52 34.77 -25.80
CA PRO A 226 -35.07 33.50 -25.30
C PRO A 226 -35.05 32.37 -26.34
N GLU A 227 -35.19 32.67 -27.63
CA GLU A 227 -35.19 31.67 -28.70
C GLU A 227 -33.77 31.15 -28.98
N GLY A 228 -32.80 32.06 -29.06
CA GLY A 228 -31.38 31.70 -29.18
C GLY A 228 -30.90 30.85 -28.00
N ALA A 229 -31.35 31.18 -26.78
CA ALA A 229 -31.02 30.39 -25.60
C ALA A 229 -31.60 28.96 -25.63
N LYS A 230 -32.82 28.78 -26.15
CA LYS A 230 -33.41 27.45 -26.34
C LYS A 230 -32.61 26.62 -27.35
N ALA A 231 -32.27 27.21 -28.50
CA ALA A 231 -31.47 26.53 -29.52
C ALA A 231 -30.07 26.12 -29.01
N VAL A 232 -29.39 26.99 -28.25
CA VAL A 232 -28.08 26.66 -27.64
C VAL A 232 -28.22 25.57 -26.58
N ALA A 233 -29.27 25.62 -25.76
CA ALA A 233 -29.51 24.57 -24.76
C ALA A 233 -29.82 23.21 -25.41
N GLU A 234 -30.57 23.18 -26.50
CA GLU A 234 -30.84 21.97 -27.28
C GLU A 234 -29.59 21.41 -27.93
N LYS A 235 -28.78 22.25 -28.60
CA LYS A 235 -27.48 21.84 -29.14
C LYS A 235 -26.59 21.24 -28.06
N ALA A 236 -26.51 21.86 -26.88
CA ALA A 236 -25.74 21.34 -25.76
C ALA A 236 -26.26 19.98 -25.26
N LYS A 237 -27.59 19.80 -25.18
CA LYS A 237 -28.21 18.50 -24.81
C LYS A 237 -27.87 17.41 -25.83
N TRP A 238 -27.98 17.70 -27.13
CA TRP A 238 -27.66 16.76 -28.20
C TRP A 238 -26.18 16.39 -28.23
N MET A 239 -25.27 17.37 -28.09
CA MET A 239 -23.83 17.09 -27.97
C MET A 239 -23.53 16.22 -26.74
N ALA A 240 -24.15 16.49 -25.60
CA ALA A 240 -23.96 15.66 -24.41
C ALA A 240 -24.52 14.25 -24.59
N ALA A 241 -25.61 14.07 -25.35
CA ALA A 241 -26.14 12.74 -25.69
C ALA A 241 -25.18 11.98 -26.61
N LEU A 242 -24.65 12.65 -27.64
CA LEU A 242 -23.68 12.09 -28.59
C LEU A 242 -22.38 11.66 -27.89
N GLN A 243 -21.84 12.51 -27.02
CA GLN A 243 -20.66 12.17 -26.21
C GLN A 243 -20.92 10.98 -25.28
N ARG A 244 -22.13 10.86 -24.71
CA ARG A 244 -22.49 9.69 -23.91
C ARG A 244 -22.59 8.43 -24.76
N SER A 245 -23.12 8.50 -25.98
CA SER A 245 -23.17 7.35 -26.90
C SER A 245 -21.78 6.94 -27.40
N GLU A 246 -20.87 7.89 -27.56
CA GLU A 246 -19.45 7.63 -27.85
C GLU A 246 -18.73 6.91 -26.69
N GLY A 247 -19.35 6.88 -25.50
CA GLY A 247 -18.79 6.27 -24.28
C GLY A 247 -18.01 7.26 -23.40
N LEU A 248 -18.00 8.55 -23.73
CA LEU A 248 -17.41 9.58 -22.88
C LEU A 248 -18.29 9.81 -21.65
N LYS A 249 -17.67 9.81 -20.47
CA LYS A 249 -18.38 9.97 -19.19
C LYS A 249 -18.61 11.44 -18.87
N VAL A 250 -19.62 12.01 -19.51
CA VAL A 250 -20.13 13.37 -19.32
C VAL A 250 -20.67 13.55 -17.87
N ARG A 251 -20.27 14.61 -17.18
CA ARG A 251 -20.56 14.85 -15.75
C ARG A 251 -20.98 16.31 -15.53
N ASP A 252 -22.20 16.63 -15.96
CA ASP A 252 -22.67 18.03 -15.99
C ASP A 252 -23.62 18.35 -14.84
N ASP A 253 -23.97 17.36 -14.00
CA ASP A 253 -24.91 17.54 -12.88
C ASP A 253 -24.23 18.22 -11.67
N PRO A 254 -24.60 19.47 -11.32
CA PRO A 254 -23.91 20.21 -10.25
C PRO A 254 -24.09 19.56 -8.87
N GLU A 255 -25.26 18.98 -8.60
CA GLU A 255 -25.52 18.29 -7.33
C GLU A 255 -24.66 17.04 -7.15
N LYS A 256 -24.49 16.26 -8.22
CA LYS A 256 -23.64 15.06 -8.18
C LYS A 256 -22.17 15.44 -8.02
N LEU A 257 -21.74 16.54 -8.64
CA LEU A 257 -20.39 17.10 -8.46
C LEU A 257 -20.18 17.57 -7.02
N LYS A 258 -21.12 18.33 -6.42
CA LYS A 258 -21.08 18.72 -5.00
C LYS A 258 -21.01 17.50 -4.07
N LYS A 259 -21.85 16.48 -4.29
CA LYS A 259 -21.80 15.21 -3.53
C LYS A 259 -20.46 14.49 -3.69
N ALA A 260 -19.88 14.50 -4.88
CA ALA A 260 -18.57 13.89 -5.14
C ALA A 260 -17.43 14.61 -4.43
N ILE A 261 -17.47 15.95 -4.35
CA ILE A 261 -16.55 16.77 -3.54
C ILE A 261 -16.66 16.37 -2.06
N LYS A 262 -17.87 16.39 -1.49
CA LYS A 262 -18.11 15.99 -0.09
C LYS A 262 -17.61 14.57 0.22
N ARG A 263 -17.79 13.61 -0.69
CA ARG A 263 -17.25 12.24 -0.52
C ARG A 263 -15.72 12.22 -0.51
N LYS A 264 -15.06 13.03 -1.34
CA LYS A 264 -13.60 13.15 -1.33
C LYS A 264 -13.12 13.75 -0.01
N GLU A 265 -13.78 14.79 0.47
CA GLU A 265 -13.46 15.44 1.76
C GLU A 265 -13.61 14.45 2.93
N LYS A 266 -14.74 13.75 3.02
CA LYS A 266 -14.95 12.69 4.03
C LYS A 266 -13.89 11.59 3.96
N LYS A 267 -13.44 11.20 2.76
CA LYS A 267 -12.36 10.22 2.61
C LYS A 267 -11.02 10.77 3.15
N LYS A 268 -10.74 12.05 2.91
CA LYS A 268 -9.54 12.72 3.43
C LYS A 268 -9.59 12.86 4.94
N GLU A 269 -10.74 13.24 5.50
CA GLU A 269 -10.97 13.31 6.94
C GLU A 269 -10.77 11.95 7.62
N LYS A 270 -11.37 10.88 7.10
CA LYS A 270 -11.14 9.51 7.58
C LYS A 270 -9.66 9.12 7.52
N SER A 271 -8.97 9.49 6.44
CA SER A 271 -7.54 9.25 6.33
C SER A 271 -6.75 10.05 7.38
N LYS A 272 -7.10 11.31 7.62
CA LYS A 272 -6.47 12.17 8.63
C LYS A 272 -6.64 11.56 10.02
N LYS A 273 -7.87 11.17 10.38
CA LYS A 273 -8.17 10.51 11.66
C LYS A 273 -7.37 9.22 11.84
N ASN A 274 -7.42 8.32 10.86
CA ASN A 274 -6.66 7.06 10.92
C ASN A 274 -5.15 7.26 11.08
N TRP A 275 -4.60 8.35 10.54
CA TRP A 275 -3.18 8.69 10.72
C TRP A 275 -2.90 9.28 12.10
N ALA A 276 -3.80 10.11 12.63
CA ALA A 276 -3.71 10.60 14.00
C ALA A 276 -3.78 9.44 15.00
N ASP A 277 -4.77 8.55 14.88
CA ASP A 277 -4.93 7.37 15.74
C ASP A 277 -3.69 6.45 15.70
N ARG A 278 -3.02 6.35 14.55
CA ARG A 278 -1.78 5.58 14.41
C ARG A 278 -0.61 6.23 15.15
N LYS A 279 -0.46 7.55 15.05
CA LYS A 279 0.57 8.29 15.78
C LYS A 279 0.35 8.16 17.27
N GLU A 280 -0.86 8.44 17.73
CA GLU A 280 -1.24 8.29 19.15
C GLU A 280 -1.02 6.86 19.63
N GLY A 281 -1.37 5.85 18.82
CA GLY A 281 -1.11 4.44 19.14
C GLY A 281 0.37 4.06 19.18
N ILE A 282 1.25 4.77 18.48
CA ILE A 282 2.71 4.60 18.60
C ILE A 282 3.20 5.27 19.87
N ASP A 283 2.76 6.50 20.14
CA ASP A 283 3.17 7.27 21.31
C ASP A 283 2.74 6.59 22.62
N LYS A 284 1.53 6.03 22.66
CA LYS A 284 1.05 5.22 23.79
C LYS A 284 1.93 4.00 24.02
N LYS A 285 2.25 3.25 22.96
CA LYS A 285 3.13 2.07 23.07
C LYS A 285 4.54 2.42 23.51
N LEU A 286 5.04 3.59 23.12
CA LEU A 286 6.33 4.09 23.57
C LEU A 286 6.27 4.40 25.08
N LYS A 287 5.27 5.19 25.51
CA LYS A 287 5.03 5.49 26.93
C LYS A 287 4.88 4.22 27.77
N ASP A 288 4.01 3.30 27.37
CA ASP A 288 3.78 2.03 28.07
C ASP A 288 5.07 1.20 28.25
N ARG A 289 6.02 1.29 27.31
CA ARG A 289 7.31 0.58 27.42
C ARG A 289 8.26 1.29 28.37
N LEU A 290 8.29 2.62 28.33
CA LEU A 290 9.10 3.43 29.23
C LEU A 290 8.59 3.28 30.67
N ASP A 291 7.28 3.42 30.89
CA ASP A 291 6.67 3.26 32.22
C ASP A 291 6.93 1.87 32.81
N LYS A 292 6.90 0.81 31.98
CA LYS A 292 7.27 -0.55 32.41
C LYS A 292 8.74 -0.68 32.76
N ARG A 293 9.62 -0.03 32.00
CA ARG A 293 11.06 -0.02 32.28
C ARG A 293 11.33 0.69 33.61
N ASP A 294 10.73 1.85 33.81
CA ASP A 294 10.91 2.65 35.01
C ASP A 294 10.36 1.92 36.24
N ALA A 295 9.16 1.34 36.16
CA ALA A 295 8.61 0.50 37.22
C ALA A 295 9.50 -0.71 37.57
N ASN A 296 10.11 -1.35 36.56
CA ASN A 296 11.05 -2.46 36.80
C ASN A 296 12.36 -1.98 37.45
N ILE A 297 12.88 -0.82 37.03
CA ILE A 297 14.07 -0.20 37.62
C ILE A 297 13.80 0.15 39.08
N ASP A 298 12.66 0.76 39.38
CA ASP A 298 12.29 1.15 40.73
C ASP A 298 12.05 -0.05 41.63
N LYS A 299 11.41 -1.11 41.10
CA LYS A 299 11.30 -2.39 41.81
C LYS A 299 12.67 -3.00 42.12
N ARG A 300 13.64 -2.92 41.20
CA ARG A 300 15.02 -3.39 41.43
C ARG A 300 15.73 -2.55 42.49
N LYS A 301 15.60 -1.21 42.42
CA LYS A 301 16.15 -0.30 43.44
C LYS A 301 15.57 -0.61 44.82
N GLN A 302 14.25 -0.80 44.92
CA GLN A 302 13.59 -1.12 46.19
C GLN A 302 14.01 -2.48 46.71
N SER A 303 14.04 -3.52 45.86
CA SER A 303 14.52 -4.85 46.26
C SER A 303 15.97 -4.82 46.76
N ASN A 304 16.84 -4.01 46.16
CA ASN A 304 18.22 -3.85 46.63
C ASN A 304 18.27 -3.20 48.03
N LYS A 305 17.46 -2.16 48.27
CA LYS A 305 17.32 -1.54 49.59
C LYS A 305 16.78 -2.53 50.63
N ASP A 306 15.70 -3.23 50.31
CA ASP A 306 15.09 -4.23 51.18
C ASP A 306 16.07 -5.37 51.51
N ASN A 307 16.83 -5.84 50.51
CA ASN A 307 17.86 -6.85 50.72
C ASN A 307 19.01 -6.35 51.60
N LYS A 308 19.38 -5.07 51.49
CA LYS A 308 20.38 -4.44 52.38
C LYS A 308 19.85 -4.37 53.81
N ILE A 309 18.61 -3.92 54.02
CA ILE A 309 17.96 -3.87 55.34
C ILE A 309 17.83 -5.27 55.94
N LYS A 310 17.39 -6.27 55.16
CA LYS A 310 17.33 -7.68 55.58
C LYS A 310 18.69 -8.26 56.00
N LYS A 311 19.77 -7.88 55.32
CA LYS A 311 21.13 -8.30 55.71
C LYS A 311 21.61 -7.63 57.00
N LEU A 312 21.28 -6.35 57.21
CA LEU A 312 21.66 -5.61 58.42
C LEU A 312 20.88 -6.07 59.65
N THR A 313 19.57 -6.30 59.50
CA THR A 313 18.70 -6.87 60.55
C THR A 313 19.17 -8.27 60.97
N LYS A 314 19.46 -9.17 60.01
CA LYS A 314 20.06 -10.50 60.30
C LYS A 314 21.39 -10.44 61.05
N ARG A 315 22.16 -9.35 60.90
CA ARG A 315 23.44 -9.12 61.60
C ARG A 315 23.25 -8.36 62.93
N GLY A 316 22.02 -8.13 63.38
CA GLY A 316 21.73 -7.40 64.62
C GLY A 316 22.05 -5.90 64.57
N ARG A 317 22.39 -5.33 63.40
CA ARG A 317 22.74 -3.90 63.25
C ARG A 317 21.53 -2.98 63.09
N ILE A 318 20.35 -3.55 62.82
CA ILE A 318 19.07 -2.84 62.73
C ILE A 318 18.05 -3.68 63.49
N VAL A 319 17.40 -3.10 64.50
CA VAL A 319 16.33 -3.72 65.27
C VAL A 319 15.00 -3.15 64.76
N PRO A 320 14.13 -3.95 64.13
CA PRO A 320 12.82 -3.45 63.72
C PRO A 320 11.97 -3.13 64.96
N GLY A 321 11.62 -1.85 65.14
CA GLY A 321 10.69 -1.42 66.19
C GLY A 321 11.28 -0.65 67.39
N PHE A 322 12.57 -0.26 67.34
CA PHE A 322 13.17 0.73 68.23
C PHE A 322 13.79 1.88 67.46
#